data_AF-A0ABD4X9B3-F1
#
_entry.id   AF-A0ABD4X9B3-F1
#
_cell.length_a   1.000
_cell.length_b   1.000
_cell.length_c   1.000
_cell.angle_alpha   90.00
_cell.angle_beta   90.00
_cell.angle_gamma   90.00
#
_symmetry.space_group_name_H-M   'P 1'
#
loop_
_entity.id
_entity.type
_entity.pdbx_description
1 polymer ?
#
loop_
_entity_poly.entity_id
_entity_poly.type
_entity_poly.pdbx_seq_one_letter_code
_entity_poly.pdbx_strand_id
1 'polypeptide(L)' 'SLRDELLNEEMFDSLEDARRKLALWRYDYNNVRPHSSLGNQTPAEARRTLEQFEGSAPGALAQSDDGEYENQTRRLSL' A
#
# COMPACT_ATOMS: atom_id res chain seq x y z
N SER A 1 5.05 7.28 -10.30
CA SER A 1 4.90 6.93 -8.87
C SER A 1 4.04 8.01 -8.20
N LEU A 2 3.45 7.79 -7.01
CA LEU A 2 2.67 8.86 -6.31
C LEU A 2 3.44 10.18 -6.20
N ARG A 3 4.74 10.11 -5.94
CA ARG A 3 5.59 11.31 -5.87
C ARG A 3 5.63 12.05 -7.19
N ASP A 4 5.95 11.35 -8.27
CA ASP A 4 6.14 11.97 -9.59
C ASP A 4 4.83 12.32 -10.29
N GLU A 5 3.72 11.65 -9.97
CA GLU A 5 2.44 11.86 -10.66
C GLU A 5 1.48 12.80 -9.94
N LEU A 6 1.67 13.00 -8.63
CA LEU A 6 0.77 13.82 -7.84
C LEU A 6 1.53 14.85 -7.01
N LEU A 7 2.48 14.42 -6.18
CA LEU A 7 3.08 15.34 -5.21
C LEU A 7 4.05 16.35 -5.83
N ASN A 8 4.69 16.00 -6.95
CA ASN A 8 5.60 16.90 -7.66
C ASN A 8 4.88 17.74 -8.74
N GLU A 9 3.72 17.29 -9.21
CA GLU A 9 2.99 17.92 -10.33
C GLU A 9 1.84 18.81 -9.85
N GLU A 10 1.26 18.55 -8.67
CA GLU A 10 0.14 19.33 -8.13
C GLU A 10 0.60 20.37 -7.11
N MET A 11 0.12 21.60 -7.30
CA MET A 11 0.14 22.61 -6.25
C MET A 11 -1.11 22.44 -5.38
N PHE A 12 -0.92 22.48 -4.06
CA PHE A 12 -2.00 22.37 -3.07
C PHE A 12 -2.29 23.72 -2.45
N ASP A 13 -3.53 24.19 -2.60
CA ASP A 13 -3.96 25.48 -2.04
C ASP A 13 -4.23 25.39 -0.54
N SER A 14 -4.58 24.21 -0.04
CA SER A 14 -4.83 23.94 1.36
C SER A 14 -4.65 22.45 1.71
N LEU A 15 -4.60 22.14 3.01
CA LEU A 15 -4.54 20.76 3.48
C LEU A 15 -5.80 19.96 3.08
N GLU A 16 -6.96 20.61 3.03
CA GLU A 16 -8.21 19.99 2.61
C GLU A 16 -8.15 19.60 1.13
N ASP A 17 -7.65 20.50 0.28
CA ASP A 17 -7.47 20.22 -1.15
C ASP A 17 -6.48 19.07 -1.37
N ALA A 18 -5.35 19.07 -0.65
CA ALA A 18 -4.39 17.97 -0.68
C ALA A 18 -5.03 16.62 -0.30
N ARG A 19 -5.81 16.58 0.79
CA ARG A 19 -6.52 15.36 1.22
C ARG A 19 -7.50 14.88 0.15
N ARG A 20 -8.23 15.79 -0.49
CA ARG A 20 -9.20 15.47 -1.54
C ARG A 20 -8.50 14.89 -2.77
N LYS A 21 -7.47 15.56 -3.28
CA LYS A 21 -6.69 15.10 -4.44
C LYS A 21 -6.02 13.76 -4.18
N LEU A 22 -5.42 13.58 -2.99
CA LEU A 22 -4.85 12.29 -2.57
C LEU A 22 -5.89 11.17 -2.48
N ALA A 23 -7.08 11.46 -1.95
CA ALA A 23 -8.15 10.46 -1.87
C ALA A 23 -8.59 9.99 -3.26
N LEU A 24 -8.73 10.92 -4.20
CA LEU A 24 -9.06 10.62 -5.59
C LEU A 24 -7.96 9.79 -6.26
N TRP A 25 -6.70 10.23 -6.15
CA TRP A 25 -5.56 9.50 -6.71
C TRP A 25 -5.46 8.08 -6.14
N ARG A 26 -5.65 7.92 -4.83
CA ARG A 26 -5.63 6.60 -4.18
C ARG A 26 -6.75 5.70 -4.70
N TYR A 27 -7.94 6.25 -4.94
CA TYR A 27 -9.05 5.49 -5.50
C TYR A 27 -8.70 5.00 -6.91
N ASP A 28 -8.23 5.91 -7.76
CA ASP A 28 -7.84 5.62 -9.16
C ASP A 28 -6.74 4.56 -9.24
N TYR A 29 -5.67 4.73 -8.44
CA TYR A 29 -4.58 3.76 -8.34
C TYR A 29 -5.08 2.36 -7.91
N ASN A 30 -5.93 2.28 -6.89
CA ASN A 30 -6.35 1.00 -6.34
C ASN A 30 -7.43 0.29 -7.15
N ASN A 31 -8.30 1.02 -7.85
CA ASN A 31 -9.53 0.46 -8.44
C ASN A 31 -9.62 0.57 -9.96
N VAL A 32 -8.83 1.43 -10.59
CA VAL A 32 -8.97 1.74 -12.03
C VAL A 32 -7.71 1.35 -12.79
N ARG A 33 -6.52 1.60 -12.22
CA ARG A 33 -5.26 1.38 -12.94
C ARG A 33 -4.78 -0.07 -12.86
N PRO A 34 -4.62 -0.76 -14.01
CA PRO A 34 -3.98 -2.07 -14.04
C PRO A 34 -2.47 -1.94 -13.84
N HIS A 35 -1.90 -2.86 -13.06
CA HIS A 35 -0.47 -2.88 -12.75
C HIS A 35 0.17 -4.15 -13.31
N SER A 36 1.24 -4.01 -14.09
CA SER A 36 1.93 -5.14 -14.70
C SER A 36 2.52 -6.11 -13.68
N SER A 37 2.97 -5.62 -12.51
CA SER A 37 3.42 -6.43 -11.38
C SER A 37 2.31 -7.28 -10.77
N LEU A 38 1.04 -6.92 -10.98
CA LEU A 38 -0.15 -7.65 -10.56
C LEU A 38 -0.80 -8.38 -11.75
N GLY A 39 -0.04 -8.72 -12.79
CA GLY A 39 -0.57 -9.42 -13.96
C GLY A 39 -1.56 -8.57 -14.78
N ASN A 40 -1.35 -7.25 -14.82
CA ASN A 40 -2.27 -6.26 -15.43
C ASN A 40 -3.64 -6.18 -14.75
N GLN A 41 -3.74 -6.55 -13.47
CA GLN A 41 -4.92 -6.30 -12.65
C GLN A 41 -4.75 -5.04 -11.81
N THR A 42 -5.88 -4.45 -11.40
CA THR A 42 -5.88 -3.42 -10.36
C THR A 42 -5.57 -4.05 -9.00
N PRO A 43 -5.04 -3.28 -8.03
CA PRO A 43 -4.82 -3.77 -6.67
C PRO A 43 -6.10 -4.32 -6.02
N ALA A 44 -7.25 -3.70 -6.26
CA ALA A 44 -8.54 -4.18 -5.76
C ALA A 44 -8.94 -5.53 -6.36
N GLU A 45 -8.70 -5.75 -7.66
CA GLU A 45 -8.95 -7.03 -8.31
C GLU A 45 -8.01 -8.13 -7.81
N ALA A 46 -6.70 -7.82 -7.72
CA ALA A 46 -5.71 -8.76 -7.20
C ALA A 46 -6.06 -9.22 -5.77
N ARG A 47 -6.51 -8.30 -4.92
CA ARG A 47 -7.01 -8.61 -3.58
C ARG A 47 -8.21 -9.56 -3.60
N ARG A 48 -9.21 -9.31 -4.45
CA ARG A 48 -10.37 -10.20 -4.59
C ARG A 48 -9.98 -11.59 -5.09
N THR A 49 -9.02 -11.67 -6.01
CA THR A 49 -8.48 -12.94 -6.49
C THR A 49 -7.82 -13.70 -5.33
N LEU A 50 -6.97 -13.05 -4.53
CA LEU A 50 -6.37 -13.67 -3.34
C LEU A 50 -7.43 -14.16 -2.34
N GLU A 51 -8.45 -13.36 -2.05
CA GLU A 51 -9.55 -13.74 -1.14
C GLU A 51 -10.35 -14.97 -1.65
N GLN A 52 -10.51 -15.11 -2.97
CA GLN A 52 -11.16 -16.28 -3.57
C GLN A 52 -10.29 -17.54 -3.49
N PHE A 53 -8.96 -17.40 -3.59
CA PHE A 53 -8.03 -18.51 -3.42
C PHE A 53 -7.85 -18.90 -1.94
N GLU A 54 -7.77 -17.92 -1.04
CA GLU A 54 -7.67 -18.13 0.42
C GLU A 54 -9.00 -18.58 1.05
N GLY A 55 -10.14 -18.36 0.39
CA GLY A 55 -11.43 -18.96 0.74
C GLY A 55 -11.46 -20.50 0.72
N SER A 56 -10.36 -21.15 0.31
CA SER A 56 -10.16 -22.60 0.36
C SER A 56 -8.99 -23.05 1.26
N ALA A 57 -8.41 -22.18 2.10
CA ALA A 57 -7.32 -22.56 3.01
C ALA A 57 -7.84 -22.88 4.42
N PRO A 58 -8.01 -24.16 4.82
CA PRO A 58 -8.26 -24.49 6.21
C PRO A 58 -6.94 -24.34 6.99
N GLY A 59 -6.90 -23.39 7.93
CA GLY A 59 -5.99 -23.49 9.08
C GLY A 59 -4.56 -22.95 8.93
N ALA A 60 -4.35 -21.80 8.30
CA ALA A 60 -3.11 -21.04 8.52
C ALA A 60 -3.30 -20.08 9.72
N LEU A 61 -3.15 -20.61 10.93
CA LEU A 61 -2.97 -19.81 12.13
C LEU A 61 -1.73 -18.93 11.92
N ALA A 62 -1.88 -17.62 12.04
CA ALA A 62 -0.74 -16.71 12.17
C ALA A 62 0.04 -17.15 13.42
N GLN A 63 1.24 -17.70 13.21
CA GLN A 63 2.21 -17.80 14.29
C GLN A 63 2.56 -16.36 14.66
N SER A 64 2.07 -15.92 15.82
CA SER A 64 2.57 -14.74 16.50
C SER A 64 3.99 -15.04 16.95
N ASP A 65 4.94 -14.93 16.02
CA ASP A 65 6.32 -14.70 16.39
C ASP A 65 6.36 -13.26 16.95
N ASP A 66 6.23 -13.15 18.27
CA ASP A 66 6.72 -12.04 19.09
C ASP A 66 8.26 -11.97 18.90
N GLY A 67 8.67 -11.59 17.70
CA GLY A 67 10.06 -11.42 17.30
C GLY A 67 10.52 -10.03 17.69
N GLU A 68 11.23 -9.97 18.82
CA GLU A 68 11.93 -8.82 19.38
C GLU A 68 12.50 -7.87 18.31
N TYR A 69 11.93 -6.66 18.23
CA TYR A 69 12.60 -5.52 17.60
C TYR A 69 13.67 -5.00 18.57
N GLU A 70 14.75 -5.78 18.73
CA GLU A 70 15.91 -5.42 19.53
C GLU A 70 16.71 -4.29 18.87
N ASN A 71 17.13 -3.36 19.72
CA ASN A 71 17.57 -2.00 19.44
C ASN A 71 18.97 -1.93 18.82
N GLN A 72 19.10 -1.86 17.49
CA GLN A 72 20.39 -1.57 16.83
C GLN A 72 20.61 -0.07 16.60
N THR A 73 20.54 0.75 17.65
CA THR A 73 20.89 2.18 17.57
C THR A 73 21.74 2.73 18.71
N ARG A 74 22.32 1.87 19.55
CA ARG A 74 23.32 2.31 20.54
C ARG A 74 24.67 1.64 20.35
N ARG A 75 25.33 1.94 19.23
CA ARG A 75 26.79 1.79 19.16
C ARG A 75 27.45 2.68 18.09
N LEU A 76 27.13 3.97 18.11
CA LEU A 76 27.96 5.01 17.51
C LEU A 76 27.97 6.24 18.41
N SER A 77 28.87 6.24 19.40
CA SER A 77 29.36 7.46 20.04
C SER A 77 30.63 7.14 20.83
N LEU A 78 31.76 7.57 20.23
CA LEU A 78 33.10 7.91 20.74
C LEU A 78 33.85 6.90 21.63
#